data_AF-A0A0F9G8H0-F1
#
_entry.id   AF-A0A0F9G8H0-F1
#
_cell.length_a   1.000
_cell.length_b   1.000
_cell.length_c   1.000
_cell.angle_alpha   90.00
_cell.angle_beta   90.00
_cell.angle_gamma   90.00
#
_symmetry.space_group_name_H-M   'P 1'
#
loop_
_entity.id
_entity.type
_entity.pdbx_description
1 polymer ?
#
loop_
_entity_poly.entity_id
_entity_poly.type
_entity_poly.pdbx_seq_one_letter_code
_entity_poly.pdbx_strand_id
1 'polypeptide(L)'
;MNKKEILKTVSIIILVIVIILLIIPGEYTKVSENSFAKGYNDGYIDGQIALINKQSETGNIFLVYNNSIEQFALRALCSLGVSNNG
;
A
#
# COMPACT_ATOMS: atom_id res chain seq x y z
N MET A 1 26.44 50.77 -12.53
CA MET A 1 25.61 49.89 -13.38
C MET A 1 24.33 50.63 -13.74
N ASN A 2 23.97 50.69 -15.01
CA ASN A 2 22.87 51.55 -15.47
C ASN A 2 21.52 50.88 -15.14
N LYS A 3 20.49 51.64 -14.73
CA LYS A 3 19.18 51.07 -14.30
C LYS A 3 18.56 50.14 -15.37
N LYS A 4 18.79 50.43 -16.65
CA LYS A 4 18.35 49.59 -17.78
C LYS A 4 19.07 48.24 -17.87
N GLU A 5 20.32 48.17 -17.46
CA GLU A 5 21.09 46.92 -17.48
C GLU A 5 20.65 46.00 -16.33
N ILE A 6 20.43 46.57 -15.15
CA ILE A 6 19.89 45.84 -13.99
C ILE A 6 18.55 45.19 -14.35
N LEU A 7 17.64 45.93 -15.00
CA LEU A 7 16.33 45.41 -15.39
C LEU A 7 16.43 44.24 -16.39
N LYS A 8 17.36 44.33 -17.36
CA LYS A 8 17.61 43.24 -18.31
C LYS A 8 18.14 41.99 -17.60
N THR A 9 19.09 42.15 -16.68
CA THR A 9 19.65 41.03 -15.92
C THR A 9 18.59 40.35 -15.06
N VAL A 10 17.75 41.12 -14.36
CA VAL A 10 16.65 40.58 -13.55
C VAL A 10 15.64 39.82 -14.42
N SER A 11 15.30 40.35 -15.60
CA SER A 11 14.39 39.66 -16.54
C SER A 11 14.93 38.31 -17.02
N ILE A 12 16.24 38.21 -17.26
CA ILE A 12 16.88 36.96 -17.70
C ILE A 12 16.88 35.93 -16.56
N ILE A 13 17.16 36.36 -15.33
CA ILE A 13 17.14 35.48 -14.15
C ILE A 13 15.74 34.88 -13.95
N ILE A 14 14.69 35.70 -14.04
CA ILE A 14 13.30 35.24 -13.92
C ILE A 14 12.98 34.21 -15.02
N LEU A 15 13.40 34.47 -16.26
CA LEU A 15 13.18 33.55 -17.38
C LEU A 15 13.82 32.18 -17.11
N VAL A 16 15.05 32.15 -16.62
CA VAL A 16 15.77 30.90 -16.30
C VAL A 16 15.06 30.13 -15.18
N ILE A 17 14.61 30.82 -14.13
CA ILE A 17 13.88 30.18 -13.02
C ILE A 17 12.58 29.53 -13.53
N VAL A 18 11.83 30.22 -14.40
CA VAL A 18 10.59 29.67 -14.99
C VAL A 18 10.88 28.41 -15.82
N ILE A 19 11.95 28.40 -16.62
CA ILE A 19 12.34 27.22 -17.42
C ILE A 19 12.67 26.03 -16.51
N ILE A 20 13.43 26.27 -15.43
CA ILE A 20 13.78 25.24 -14.45
C ILE A 20 12.52 24.66 -13.78
N LEU A 21 11.59 25.52 -13.38
CA LEU A 21 10.32 25.10 -12.74
C LEU A 21 9.40 24.32 -13.69
N LEU A 22 9.52 24.48 -15.01
CA LEU A 22 8.75 23.70 -15.99
C LEU A 22 9.35 22.32 -16.28
N ILE A 23 10.66 22.14 -16.12
CA ILE A 23 11.36 20.87 -16.42
C ILE A 23 11.29 19.91 -15.22
N ILE A 24 11.38 20.44 -14.01
CA ILE A 24 11.46 19.68 -12.75
C ILE A 24 10.19 18.87 -12.36
N PRO A 25 8.94 19.30 -12.62
CA PRO A 25 7.73 18.64 -12.07
C PRO A 25 7.54 17.17 -12.51
N GLY A 26 8.14 16.77 -13.63
CA GLY A 26 7.99 15.42 -14.18
C GLY A 26 8.78 14.33 -13.44
N GLU A 27 9.79 14.70 -12.65
CA GLU A 27 10.64 13.75 -11.93
C GLU A 27 10.15 13.47 -10.50
N TYR A 28 9.42 14.41 -9.88
CA TYR A 28 8.96 14.29 -8.49
C TYR A 28 7.59 13.58 -8.34
N THR A 29 6.84 13.45 -9.43
CA THR A 29 5.52 12.78 -9.43
C THR A 29 5.61 11.27 -9.65
N LYS A 30 6.82 10.72 -9.86
CA LYS A 30 7.06 9.26 -10.01
C LYS A 30 7.25 8.54 -8.68
N VAL A 31 6.77 9.06 -7.56
CA VAL A 31 6.62 8.28 -6.32
C VAL A 31 5.41 7.35 -6.48
N SER A 32 5.60 6.39 -7.37
CA SER A 32 5.16 5.01 -7.37
C SER A 32 3.93 4.67 -6.50
N GLU A 33 2.74 5.00 -7.02
CA GLU A 33 1.49 4.33 -6.62
C GLU A 33 1.65 2.79 -6.66
N ASN A 34 2.51 2.30 -7.55
CA ASN A 34 2.85 0.87 -7.69
C ASN A 34 3.60 0.30 -6.48
N SER A 35 4.41 1.09 -5.77
CA SER A 35 5.19 0.60 -4.63
C SER A 35 4.29 0.42 -3.39
N PHE A 36 3.33 1.30 -3.20
CA PHE A 36 2.36 1.18 -2.11
C PHE A 36 1.38 0.02 -2.37
N ALA A 37 0.85 -0.07 -3.60
CA ALA A 37 -0.04 -1.17 -3.99
C ALA A 37 0.65 -2.54 -3.90
N LYS A 38 1.92 -2.63 -4.32
CA LYS A 38 2.71 -3.86 -4.22
C LYS A 38 2.97 -4.26 -2.77
N GLY A 39 3.41 -3.33 -1.92
CA GLY A 39 3.67 -3.62 -0.51
C GLY A 39 2.43 -4.07 0.26
N TYR A 40 1.27 -3.47 -0.04
CA TYR A 40 -0.01 -3.89 0.54
C TYR A 40 -0.40 -5.31 0.09
N ASN A 41 -0.24 -5.61 -1.20
CA ASN A 41 -0.62 -6.91 -1.74
C ASN A 41 0.30 -8.04 -1.25
N ASP A 42 1.61 -7.79 -1.18
CA ASP A 42 2.59 -8.74 -0.66
C ASP A 42 2.31 -9.04 0.82
N GLY A 43 2.06 -8.01 1.64
CA GLY A 43 1.71 -8.19 3.06
C GLY A 43 0.39 -8.92 3.30
N TYR A 44 -0.62 -8.70 2.44
CA TYR A 44 -1.90 -9.42 2.50
C TYR A 44 -1.74 -10.91 2.16
N ILE A 45 -0.93 -11.23 1.14
CA ILE A 45 -0.63 -12.62 0.75
C ILE A 45 0.14 -13.33 1.86
N ASP A 46 1.20 -12.71 2.39
CA ASP A 46 1.99 -13.28 3.48
C ASP A 46 1.15 -13.55 4.74
N GLY A 47 0.24 -12.62 5.07
CA GLY A 47 -0.71 -12.78 6.17
C GLY A 47 -1.64 -13.98 5.98
N GLN A 48 -2.18 -14.17 4.78
CA GLN A 48 -3.03 -15.32 4.48
C GLN A 48 -2.26 -16.65 4.53
N ILE A 49 -1.04 -16.70 3.99
CA ILE A 49 -0.19 -17.90 4.03
C ILE A 49 0.12 -18.27 5.49
N ALA A 50 0.48 -17.29 6.33
CA ALA A 50 0.74 -17.53 7.75
C ALA A 50 -0.49 -18.09 8.48
N LEU A 51 -1.69 -17.57 8.17
CA LEU A 51 -2.94 -18.05 8.75
C LEU A 51 -3.21 -19.51 8.34
N ILE A 52 -3.08 -19.84 7.05
CA ILE A 52 -3.29 -21.20 6.51
C ILE A 52 -2.30 -22.18 7.14
N ASN A 53 -1.02 -21.80 7.24
CA ASN A 53 0.00 -22.64 7.87
C ASN A 53 -0.35 -22.93 9.34
N LYS A 54 -0.78 -21.91 10.09
CA LYS A 54 -1.22 -22.10 11.47
C LYS A 54 -2.47 -22.96 11.61
N GLN A 55 -3.40 -22.87 10.67
CA GLN A 55 -4.58 -23.73 10.62
C GLN A 55 -4.20 -25.19 10.34
N SER A 56 -3.27 -25.41 9.41
CA SER A 56 -2.74 -26.74 9.08
C SER A 56 -1.99 -27.39 10.26
N GLU A 57 -1.14 -26.62 10.94
CA GLU A 57 -0.38 -27.10 12.11
C GLU A 57 -1.28 -27.46 13.30
N THR A 58 -2.28 -26.62 13.58
CA THR A 58 -3.06 -26.73 14.81
C THR A 58 -4.37 -27.51 14.64
N GLY A 59 -4.79 -27.75 13.40
CA GLY A 59 -6.11 -28.33 13.10
C GLY A 59 -7.27 -27.45 13.58
N ASN A 60 -7.03 -26.16 13.77
CA ASN A 60 -8.03 -25.18 14.16
C ASN A 60 -8.28 -24.21 12.99
N ILE A 61 -9.52 -23.76 12.83
CA ILE A 61 -9.88 -22.65 11.96
C ILE A 61 -9.89 -21.38 12.79
N PHE A 62 -9.27 -20.33 12.25
CA PHE A 62 -9.28 -18.99 12.83
C PHE A 62 -10.19 -18.10 11.98
N LEU A 63 -11.22 -17.54 12.60
CA LEU A 63 -12.15 -16.59 12.00
C LEU A 63 -11.81 -15.19 12.50
N VAL A 64 -11.60 -14.27 11.57
CA VAL A 64 -11.36 -12.85 11.89
C VAL A 64 -12.65 -12.10 11.60
N TYR A 65 -13.32 -11.63 12.64
CA TYR A 65 -14.57 -10.86 12.54
C TYR A 65 -14.52 -9.65 13.46
N ASN A 66 -14.81 -8.46 12.92
CA ASN A 66 -14.92 -7.21 13.67
C ASN A 66 -13.74 -6.97 14.65
N ASN A 67 -12.50 -7.04 14.14
CA ASN A 67 -11.24 -6.93 14.90
C ASN A 67 -11.01 -7.98 16.00
N SER A 68 -11.84 -9.01 16.08
CA SER A 68 -11.67 -10.15 16.99
C SER A 68 -11.21 -11.38 16.23
N ILE A 69 -10.38 -12.19 16.87
CA ILE A 69 -9.93 -13.49 16.34
C ILE A 69 -10.61 -14.57 17.16
N GLU A 70 -11.50 -15.31 16.53
CA GLU A 70 -12.15 -16.48 17.12
C GLU A 70 -11.50 -17.76 16.59
N GLN A 71 -11.27 -18.73 17.47
CA GLN A 71 -10.60 -19.99 17.15
C GLN A 71 -11.56 -21.16 17.35
N PHE A 72 -11.66 -22.02 16.35
CA PHE A 72 -12.53 -23.20 16.36
C PHE A 72 -11.72 -24.44 16.00
N ALA A 73 -11.93 -25.56 16.70
CA ALA A 73 -11.36 -26.82 16.25
C ALA A 73 -12.03 -27.24 14.92
N LEU A 74 -11.23 -27.61 13.91
CA LEU A 74 -11.75 -28.05 12.60
C LEU A 74 -12.75 -29.21 12.78
N ARG A 75 -12.47 -30.12 13.72
CA ARG A 75 -13.36 -31.24 14.08
C ARG A 75 -14.73 -30.79 14.57
N ALA A 76 -14.80 -29.69 15.33
CA ALA A 76 -16.06 -29.17 15.86
C ALA A 76 -16.92 -28.55 14.75
N LEU A 77 -16.30 -27.90 13.76
CA LEU A 77 -17.00 -27.37 12.59
C LEU A 77 -17.50 -28.50 11.67
N CYS A 78 -16.68 -29.53 11.45
CA CYS A 78 -17.11 -30.70 10.68
C CYS A 78 -18.30 -31.43 11.35
N SER A 79 -18.35 -31.52 12.68
CA SER A 79 -19.49 -32.12 13.38
C SER A 79 -20.79 -31.30 13.26
N LEU A 80 -20.70 -29.97 13.20
CA LEU A 80 -21.86 -29.08 13.04
C LEU A 80 -22.44 -29.15 11.62
N GLY A 81 -21.61 -29.34 10.60
CA GLY A 81 -22.07 -29.54 9.21
C GLY A 81 -22.79 -30.86 8.97
N VAL A 82 -22.47 -31.91 9.74
CA VAL A 82 -23.16 -33.21 9.68
C VAL A 82 -24.50 -33.15 10.43
N SER A 83 -24.60 -32.40 11.52
CA SER A 83 -25.84 -32.29 12.31
C SER A 83 -26.94 -31.45 11.67
N ASN A 84 -26.64 -30.62 10.65
CA ASN A 84 -27.62 -29.76 9.96
C ASN A 84 -28.18 -30.39 8.66
N ASN A 85 -27.87 -31.66 8.38
CA ASN A 85 -28.40 -32.42 7.22
C ASN A 85 -29.20 -33.67 7.66
N GLY A 86 -29.71 -33.70 8.90
CA GLY A 86 -30.53 -34.79 9.44
C GLY A 86 -31.98 -34.38 9.66
#